data_AF-A0A9W6SXF9-F1
#
_entry.id   AF-A0A9W6SXF9-F1
#
_cell.length_a   1.000
_cell.length_b   1.000
_cell.length_c   1.000
_cell.angle_alpha   90.00
_cell.angle_beta   90.00
_cell.angle_gamma   90.00
#
_symmetry.space_group_name_H-M   'P 1'
#
loop_
_entity.id
_entity.type
_entity.pdbx_description
1 polymer ?
#
loop_
_entity_poly.entity_id
_entity_poly.type
_entity_poly.pdbx_seq_one_letter_code
_entity_poly.pdbx_strand_id
1 'polypeptide(L)'
;MLQSSAYLNISICSSSIFITIEIFQSLIKIGIFETAIFETTISDHSSYHTTFHASRCTMPQVEENQIEASKNDPTSDVGNTNKFQLGKRLSYSGYLCTIKYIGQLPQWSKDLARDPEFFAIGVEWDNPTRGKNNGTLNGISYFKTTDNLNSGSFIKSTKKDDGYRTFIDALEYKYGNGDSINQMLNAQQLEHEQASSSSLNEISDFNSKDSNNEIIKFGNKIVESYGFQKFSKYQSNFKNLEIISLDFKLINNNTSLNFQKLNKILPNLSELHLNHNLFNDFKIIAILLKNLPNLNKLSLNGNKFNVNSSITNNNNNLKFDNLKILNLNSCFNSNNDIVFLNSNILVHFPNLIELNLSSNNFSNLNDLNNFNYNSNLLILDLSFNKFENLKNLSIWKCNIKSLNISNNSIQLNYFDPRINSINKIDLSNNQITSWNEITHISEVFPNLNNLKIEPNPLMNSESTDSILIQLIGRLSSKIEYLNGSLINPTERKTFELYFISKLNAIENFEISSQNKRLLEICENNGLNINNIIDKLQNPNSCDNNNNNNINPNDFINIIIKFNSVEFMIKVLENYKIGKLRGKISSRLKLSILDFKLYSILNDKIEYLNNDQDLIRLWNLKNNDILVIIKDY
;
A
#
# COMPACT_ATOMS: atom_id res chain seq x y z
N MET A 1 21.97 -12.94 -21.87
CA MET A 1 21.16 -14.12 -21.51
C MET A 1 21.05 -14.21 -20.00
N LEU A 2 19.88 -13.84 -19.47
CA LEU A 2 19.26 -14.18 -18.18
C LEU A 2 18.16 -13.13 -18.00
N GLN A 3 17.02 -13.37 -18.66
CA GLN A 3 15.77 -12.63 -18.48
C GLN A 3 15.23 -12.95 -17.08
N SER A 4 14.97 -11.94 -16.25
CA SER A 4 14.25 -12.13 -15.00
C SER A 4 12.75 -12.14 -15.27
N SER A 5 12.21 -13.30 -15.65
CA SER A 5 10.79 -13.59 -15.50
C SER A 5 10.50 -13.84 -14.01
N ALA A 6 9.55 -13.13 -13.43
CA ALA A 6 9.09 -13.44 -12.07
C ALA A 6 8.20 -14.70 -12.15
N TYR A 7 8.73 -15.84 -11.69
CA TYR A 7 7.97 -17.08 -11.59
C TYR A 7 7.15 -17.06 -10.29
N LEU A 8 5.82 -17.04 -10.40
CA LEU A 8 4.93 -17.23 -9.27
C LEU A 8 4.20 -18.57 -9.46
N ASN A 9 4.72 -19.63 -8.84
CA ASN A 9 4.05 -20.94 -8.85
C ASN A 9 2.98 -20.95 -7.76
N ILE A 10 1.71 -20.86 -8.16
CA ILE A 10 0.56 -21.05 -7.27
C ILE A 10 -0.10 -22.39 -7.62
N SER A 11 -0.15 -23.32 -6.67
CA SER A 11 -0.94 -24.56 -6.82
C SER A 11 -2.38 -24.26 -6.39
N ILE A 12 -3.35 -24.38 -7.31
CA ILE A 12 -4.75 -24.01 -7.07
C ILE A 12 -5.64 -25.23 -7.35
N CYS A 13 -6.53 -25.57 -6.41
CA CYS A 13 -7.58 -26.58 -6.62
C CYS A 13 -8.60 -26.14 -7.69
N SER A 14 -9.21 -27.11 -8.38
CA SER A 14 -10.05 -26.91 -9.58
C SER A 14 -11.21 -25.91 -9.45
N SER A 15 -11.71 -25.66 -8.23
CA SER A 15 -12.81 -24.72 -7.97
C SER A 15 -12.42 -23.23 -7.98
N SER A 16 -11.12 -22.89 -8.00
CA SER A 16 -10.63 -21.50 -7.86
C SER A 16 -9.97 -20.92 -9.12
N ILE A 17 -9.93 -21.68 -10.23
CA ILE A 17 -9.34 -21.25 -11.50
C ILE A 17 -10.11 -20.08 -12.12
N PHE A 18 -11.45 -20.11 -12.11
CA PHE A 18 -12.28 -19.04 -12.67
C PHE A 18 -12.11 -17.70 -11.93
N ILE A 19 -12.09 -17.73 -10.59
CA ILE A 19 -11.86 -16.54 -9.76
C ILE A 19 -10.47 -15.95 -10.04
N THR A 20 -9.48 -16.81 -10.25
CA THR A 20 -8.11 -16.39 -10.54
C THR A 20 -8.00 -15.75 -11.94
N ILE A 21 -8.68 -16.32 -12.95
CA ILE A 21 -8.77 -15.73 -14.29
C ILE A 21 -9.47 -14.37 -14.26
N GLU A 22 -10.58 -14.22 -13.53
CA GLU A 22 -11.29 -12.94 -13.40
C GLU A 22 -10.44 -11.86 -12.71
N ILE A 23 -9.69 -12.23 -11.66
CA ILE A 23 -8.74 -11.32 -11.01
C ILE A 23 -7.67 -10.88 -12.02
N PHE A 24 -7.07 -11.80 -12.77
CA PHE A 24 -6.03 -11.43 -13.74
C PHE A 24 -6.56 -10.68 -14.96
N GLN A 25 -7.76 -10.98 -15.45
CA GLN A 25 -8.43 -10.17 -16.47
C GLN A 25 -8.71 -8.76 -15.96
N SER A 26 -9.08 -8.61 -14.68
CA SER A 26 -9.24 -7.31 -14.04
C SER A 26 -7.90 -6.58 -13.92
N LEU A 27 -6.82 -7.28 -13.57
CA LEU A 27 -5.46 -6.73 -13.51
C LEU A 27 -4.91 -6.31 -14.89
N ILE A 28 -5.24 -7.05 -15.95
CA ILE A 28 -4.93 -6.68 -17.35
C ILE A 28 -5.77 -5.47 -17.78
N LYS A 29 -7.07 -5.44 -17.45
CA LYS A 29 -7.95 -4.29 -17.73
C LYS A 29 -7.47 -2.99 -17.08
N ILE A 30 -6.88 -3.06 -15.88
CA ILE A 30 -6.29 -1.90 -15.20
C ILE A 30 -4.79 -1.72 -15.51
N GLY A 31 -4.25 -2.46 -16.48
CA GLY A 31 -2.93 -2.22 -17.07
C GLY A 31 -1.72 -2.67 -16.25
N ILE A 32 -1.91 -3.54 -15.26
CA ILE A 32 -0.83 -4.06 -14.41
C ILE A 32 0.02 -5.11 -15.14
N PHE A 33 -0.57 -5.86 -16.07
CA PHE A 33 0.10 -6.84 -16.93
C PHE A 33 -0.31 -6.63 -18.41
N GLU A 34 0.64 -6.76 -19.35
CA GLU A 34 0.34 -6.70 -20.79
C GLU A 34 -0.28 -8.00 -21.31
N THR A 35 0.18 -9.15 -20.79
CA THR A 35 -0.34 -10.49 -21.11
C THR A 35 -0.26 -11.43 -19.90
N ALA A 36 -1.16 -12.40 -19.83
CA ALA A 36 -1.10 -13.52 -18.88
C ALA A 36 -1.38 -14.82 -19.65
N ILE A 37 -0.52 -15.82 -19.48
CA ILE A 37 -0.68 -17.14 -20.10
C ILE A 37 -0.92 -18.18 -19.00
N PHE A 38 -2.02 -18.93 -19.14
CA PHE A 38 -2.37 -20.04 -18.27
C PHE A 38 -1.95 -21.35 -18.95
N GLU A 39 -1.00 -22.08 -18.38
CA GLU A 39 -0.69 -23.44 -18.81
C GLU A 39 -1.32 -24.43 -17.81
N THR A 40 -2.31 -25.20 -18.25
CA THR A 40 -2.87 -26.31 -17.46
C THR A 40 -2.27 -27.62 -17.94
N THR A 41 -1.66 -28.37 -17.03
CA THR A 41 -1.20 -29.74 -17.29
C THR A 41 -2.08 -30.72 -16.53
N ILE A 42 -2.58 -31.73 -17.25
CA ILE A 42 -3.31 -32.86 -16.68
C ILE A 42 -2.25 -33.92 -16.39
N SER A 43 -1.93 -34.13 -15.11
CA SER A 43 -1.18 -35.31 -14.69
C SER A 43 -2.16 -36.40 -14.28
N ASP A 44 -1.88 -37.65 -14.69
CA ASP A 44 -2.66 -38.82 -14.28
C ASP A 44 -2.77 -38.86 -12.75
N HIS A 45 -4.01 -39.00 -12.27
CA HIS A 45 -4.48 -38.90 -10.87
C HIS A 45 -4.88 -37.49 -10.38
N SER A 46 -6.08 -37.05 -10.78
CA SER A 46 -7.01 -36.13 -10.06
C SER A 46 -6.51 -34.77 -9.53
N SER A 47 -5.28 -34.33 -9.82
CA SER A 47 -4.77 -33.00 -9.48
C SER A 47 -4.48 -32.17 -10.74
N TYR A 48 -5.17 -31.04 -10.88
CA TYR A 48 -4.88 -30.06 -11.94
C TYR A 48 -3.70 -29.19 -11.51
N HIS A 49 -2.59 -29.25 -12.26
CA HIS A 49 -1.49 -28.30 -12.08
C HIS A 49 -1.60 -27.19 -13.12
N THR A 50 -1.93 -25.99 -12.65
CA THR A 50 -1.94 -24.77 -13.49
C THR A 50 -0.66 -23.99 -13.21
N THR A 51 0.20 -23.87 -14.22
CA THR A 51 1.39 -23.02 -14.19
C THR A 51 1.04 -21.66 -14.76
N PHE A 52 1.43 -20.61 -14.03
CA PHE A 52 1.09 -19.23 -14.36
C PHE A 52 2.31 -18.49 -14.89
N HIS A 53 2.19 -17.91 -16.09
CA HIS A 53 3.21 -17.03 -16.66
C HIS A 53 2.65 -15.62 -16.82
N ALA A 54 3.18 -14.66 -16.05
CA ALA A 54 2.93 -13.24 -16.25
C ALA A 54 4.23 -12.48 -16.43
N SER A 55 4.31 -11.73 -17.53
CA SER A 55 5.40 -10.79 -17.77
C SER A 55 4.98 -9.39 -17.31
N ARG A 56 5.73 -8.81 -16.36
CA ARG A 56 5.81 -7.35 -16.25
C ARG A 56 6.57 -6.82 -17.45
N CYS A 57 6.28 -5.58 -17.82
CA CYS A 57 6.94 -4.81 -18.88
C CYS A 57 8.46 -5.07 -18.86
N THR A 58 8.90 -6.01 -19.70
CA THR A 58 10.30 -6.17 -20.07
C THR A 58 10.33 -5.67 -21.49
N MET A 59 11.08 -4.60 -21.74
CA MET A 59 11.25 -4.12 -23.09
C MET A 59 11.70 -5.31 -23.96
N PRO A 60 11.10 -5.52 -25.15
CA PRO A 60 11.68 -6.43 -26.11
C PRO A 60 13.16 -6.07 -26.26
N GLN A 61 14.05 -7.06 -26.22
CA GLN A 61 15.39 -6.81 -26.73
C GLN A 61 15.19 -6.34 -28.17
N VAL A 62 15.59 -5.11 -28.43
CA VAL A 62 15.55 -4.51 -29.76
C VAL A 62 16.45 -5.37 -30.64
N GLU A 63 15.85 -6.30 -31.39
CA GLU A 63 16.40 -6.66 -32.67
C GLU A 63 16.36 -5.38 -33.52
N GLU A 64 17.49 -5.04 -34.11
CA GLU A 64 17.73 -3.84 -34.92
C GLU A 64 16.81 -3.81 -36.15
N ASN A 65 15.53 -3.51 -35.95
CA ASN A 65 14.66 -3.05 -37.02
C ASN A 65 14.45 -1.55 -36.83
N GLN A 66 15.13 -0.80 -37.70
CA GLN A 66 15.06 0.64 -37.83
C GLN A 66 13.59 1.05 -38.00
N ILE A 67 12.98 1.57 -36.92
CA ILE A 67 11.79 2.42 -37.02
C ILE A 67 12.28 3.83 -36.71
N GLU A 68 12.39 4.63 -37.77
CA GLU A 68 12.72 6.05 -37.69
C GLU A 68 11.66 6.76 -36.83
N ALA A 69 12.04 7.14 -35.61
CA ALA A 69 11.34 8.18 -34.87
C ALA A 69 11.38 9.46 -35.71
N SER A 70 10.21 10.07 -35.89
CA SER A 70 9.96 11.25 -36.73
C SER A 70 11.09 12.30 -36.69
N LYS A 71 11.75 12.47 -37.83
CA LYS A 71 12.53 13.67 -38.17
C LYS A 71 11.55 14.83 -38.40
N ASN A 72 11.74 15.95 -37.70
CA ASN A 72 11.47 17.36 -38.04
C ASN A 72 11.59 18.14 -36.70
N ASP A 73 12.52 19.08 -36.51
CA ASP A 73 12.63 20.35 -37.24
C ASP A 73 14.10 20.86 -37.23
N PRO A 74 14.72 21.21 -38.38
CA PRO A 74 16.11 21.64 -38.46
C PRO A 74 16.23 23.17 -38.55
N THR A 75 15.75 23.92 -37.56
CA THR A 75 16.09 25.36 -37.43
C THR A 75 16.08 25.81 -35.97
N SER A 76 17.20 25.62 -35.27
CA SER A 76 17.69 26.56 -34.25
C SER A 76 19.08 26.11 -33.78
N ASP A 77 20.09 26.46 -34.58
CA ASP A 77 21.50 26.31 -34.22
C ASP A 77 21.91 27.44 -33.25
N VAL A 78 21.30 27.45 -32.06
CA VAL A 78 21.60 28.37 -30.96
C VAL A 78 21.64 27.60 -29.64
N GLY A 79 22.85 27.21 -29.22
CA GLY A 79 23.18 26.86 -27.83
C GLY A 79 22.87 25.43 -27.40
N ASN A 80 23.88 24.56 -27.46
CA ASN A 80 23.88 23.16 -27.01
C ASN A 80 23.73 22.95 -25.47
N THR A 81 23.30 23.98 -24.74
CA THR A 81 23.16 24.01 -23.27
C THR A 81 21.73 23.71 -22.77
N ASN A 82 20.72 23.67 -23.65
CA ASN A 82 19.33 23.41 -23.25
C ASN A 82 18.96 21.92 -23.11
N LYS A 83 19.82 20.98 -23.53
CA LYS A 83 19.52 19.54 -23.47
C LYS A 83 19.58 18.98 -22.04
N PHE A 84 20.55 19.42 -21.24
CA PHE A 84 20.79 18.89 -19.90
C PHE A 84 20.62 19.98 -18.84
N GLN A 85 19.77 19.70 -17.86
CA GLN A 85 19.51 20.61 -16.73
C GLN A 85 19.46 19.79 -15.45
N LEU A 86 19.97 20.36 -14.34
CA LEU A 86 19.84 19.74 -13.02
C LEU A 86 18.38 19.45 -12.68
N GLY A 87 18.11 18.27 -12.14
CA GLY A 87 16.75 17.80 -11.85
C GLY A 87 15.95 17.33 -13.07
N LYS A 88 16.50 17.42 -14.29
CA LYS A 88 15.86 16.81 -15.47
C LYS A 88 15.88 15.29 -15.35
N ARG A 89 14.76 14.66 -15.70
CA ARG A 89 14.66 13.20 -15.79
C ARG A 89 15.06 12.74 -17.19
N LEU A 90 15.79 11.64 -17.24
CA LEU A 90 16.21 10.95 -18.47
C LEU A 90 15.99 9.46 -18.32
N SER A 91 16.05 8.74 -19.43
CA SER A 91 16.14 7.29 -19.43
C SER A 91 17.34 6.81 -20.24
N TYR A 92 17.99 5.77 -19.75
CA TYR A 92 19.06 5.07 -20.47
C TYR A 92 18.87 3.57 -20.34
N SER A 93 18.75 2.90 -21.49
CA SER A 93 18.54 1.45 -21.54
C SER A 93 17.30 1.01 -20.73
N GLY A 94 16.23 1.81 -20.75
CA GLY A 94 14.98 1.56 -20.06
C GLY A 94 14.96 1.92 -18.57
N TYR A 95 16.05 2.44 -18.01
CA TYR A 95 16.12 2.84 -16.60
C TYR A 95 15.97 4.34 -16.46
N LEU A 96 15.08 4.78 -15.57
CA LEU A 96 14.85 6.19 -15.26
C LEU A 96 15.92 6.71 -14.30
N CYS A 97 16.36 7.95 -14.54
CA CYS A 97 17.31 8.64 -13.68
C CYS A 97 17.06 10.15 -13.66
N THR A 98 17.53 10.80 -12.60
CA THR A 98 17.50 12.25 -12.43
C THR A 98 18.91 12.81 -12.50
N ILE A 99 19.12 13.88 -13.27
CA ILE A 99 20.42 14.57 -13.36
C ILE A 99 20.71 15.31 -12.05
N LYS A 100 21.87 15.02 -11.44
CA LYS A 100 22.37 15.62 -10.19
C LYS A 100 23.65 16.44 -10.36
N TYR A 101 24.39 16.23 -11.45
CA TYR A 101 25.61 16.98 -11.76
C TYR A 101 25.78 17.13 -13.27
N ILE A 102 26.29 18.28 -13.70
CA ILE A 102 26.69 18.56 -15.07
C ILE A 102 28.04 19.28 -14.99
N GLY A 103 29.09 18.70 -15.57
CA GLY A 103 30.39 19.35 -15.57
C GLY A 103 31.53 18.43 -15.96
N GLN A 104 32.71 19.01 -16.10
CA GLN A 104 33.92 18.28 -16.45
C GLN A 104 34.44 17.47 -15.26
N LEU A 105 34.88 16.25 -15.52
CA LEU A 105 35.58 15.42 -14.54
C LEU A 105 37.07 15.44 -14.89
N PRO A 106 37.95 16.04 -14.08
CA PRO A 106 39.39 16.01 -14.30
C PRO A 106 39.96 14.60 -14.46
N GLN A 107 39.32 13.61 -13.84
CA GLN A 107 39.65 12.18 -13.93
C GLN A 107 39.39 11.60 -15.33
N TRP A 108 38.61 12.29 -16.16
CA TRP A 108 38.33 11.94 -17.56
C TRP A 108 39.19 12.79 -18.53
N SER A 109 40.44 13.05 -18.15
CA SER A 109 41.39 13.90 -18.87
C SER A 109 41.62 13.51 -20.34
N LYS A 110 41.57 12.21 -20.68
CA LYS A 110 41.68 11.75 -22.07
C LYS A 110 40.50 12.17 -22.94
N ASP A 111 39.29 12.16 -22.39
CA ASP A 111 38.10 12.59 -23.11
C ASP A 111 38.12 14.13 -23.28
N LEU A 112 38.49 14.86 -22.21
CA LEU A 112 38.67 16.33 -22.25
C LEU A 112 39.77 16.80 -23.22
N ALA A 113 40.86 16.04 -23.34
CA ALA A 113 41.93 16.34 -24.29
C ALA A 113 41.49 16.12 -25.75
N ARG A 114 40.53 15.22 -25.99
CA ARG A 114 39.98 14.95 -27.32
C ARG A 114 38.91 15.96 -27.70
N ASP A 115 38.11 16.38 -26.74
CA ASP A 115 37.03 17.34 -26.90
C ASP A 115 36.95 18.25 -25.65
N PRO A 116 37.44 19.49 -25.71
CA PRO A 116 37.40 20.41 -24.58
C PRO A 116 35.99 20.78 -24.11
N GLU A 117 34.96 20.62 -24.94
CA GLU A 117 33.56 20.86 -24.58
C GLU A 117 32.91 19.63 -23.92
N PHE A 118 33.59 18.49 -23.91
CA PHE A 118 33.10 17.27 -23.28
C PHE A 118 32.83 17.48 -21.78
N PHE A 119 31.67 17.03 -21.32
CA PHE A 119 31.33 17.00 -19.90
C PHE A 119 30.70 15.66 -19.50
N ALA A 120 30.70 15.40 -18.19
CA ALA A 120 29.99 14.30 -17.58
C ALA A 120 28.64 14.76 -17.03
N ILE A 121 27.69 13.81 -17.06
CA ILE A 121 26.38 13.94 -16.45
C ILE A 121 26.37 12.98 -15.26
N GLY A 122 26.36 13.52 -14.05
CA GLY A 122 26.09 12.74 -12.85
C GLY A 122 24.59 12.54 -12.71
N VAL A 123 24.16 11.29 -12.61
CA VAL A 123 22.74 10.91 -12.48
C VAL A 123 22.53 10.07 -11.23
N GLU A 124 21.35 10.18 -10.63
CA GLU A 124 20.84 9.24 -9.64
C GLU A 124 19.73 8.41 -10.26
N TRP A 125 19.82 7.08 -10.13
CA TRP A 125 18.86 6.15 -10.70
C TRP A 125 17.64 5.99 -9.79
N ASP A 126 16.46 5.90 -10.38
CA ASP A 126 15.25 5.54 -9.61
C ASP A 126 15.35 4.13 -9.04
N ASN A 127 16.01 3.21 -9.76
CA ASN A 127 16.40 1.90 -9.25
C ASN A 127 17.82 1.98 -8.67
N PRO A 128 18.00 1.91 -7.34
CA PRO A 128 19.31 2.09 -6.70
C PRO A 128 20.33 1.02 -7.10
N THR A 129 19.89 -0.18 -7.49
CA THR A 129 20.79 -1.28 -7.91
C THR A 129 21.53 -1.00 -9.23
N ARG A 130 21.07 0.00 -10.01
CA ARG A 130 21.70 0.38 -11.28
C ARG A 130 22.94 1.25 -11.09
N GLY A 131 23.04 1.93 -9.94
CA GLY A 131 24.12 2.84 -9.64
C GLY A 131 25.44 2.13 -9.35
N LYS A 132 26.50 2.94 -9.31
CA LYS A 132 27.90 2.51 -9.21
C LYS A 132 28.68 3.30 -8.15
N ASN A 133 28.17 4.46 -7.75
CA ASN A 133 28.81 5.36 -6.82
C ASN A 133 27.76 6.26 -6.14
N ASN A 134 28.18 7.03 -5.16
CA ASN A 134 27.34 7.99 -4.44
C ASN A 134 27.51 9.44 -4.94
N GLY A 135 28.11 9.63 -6.12
CA GLY A 135 28.52 10.92 -6.67
C GLY A 135 29.95 11.35 -6.36
N THR A 136 30.75 10.47 -5.73
CA THR A 136 32.19 10.66 -5.51
C THR A 136 33.03 9.93 -6.57
N LEU A 137 34.09 10.56 -7.07
CA LEU A 137 35.09 9.94 -7.93
C LEU A 137 36.51 10.31 -7.47
N ASN A 138 37.34 9.30 -7.17
CA ASN A 138 38.71 9.47 -6.65
C ASN A 138 38.81 10.45 -5.45
N GLY A 139 37.88 10.35 -4.50
CA GLY A 139 37.84 11.20 -3.31
C GLY A 139 37.22 12.59 -3.50
N ILE A 140 36.88 12.99 -4.73
CA ILE A 140 36.19 14.26 -5.02
C ILE A 140 34.69 14.02 -5.12
N SER A 141 33.91 14.74 -4.32
CA SER A 141 32.44 14.68 -4.32
C SER A 141 31.86 15.71 -5.28
N TYR A 142 31.13 15.24 -6.30
CA TYR A 142 30.50 16.09 -7.33
C TYR A 142 29.01 16.29 -7.09
N PHE A 143 28.34 15.26 -6.57
CA PHE A 143 26.97 15.31 -6.12
C PHE A 143 26.76 14.27 -5.02
N LYS A 144 25.57 14.26 -4.43
CA LYS A 144 25.15 13.28 -3.42
C LYS A 144 23.87 12.60 -3.88
N THR A 145 23.80 11.28 -3.70
CA THR A 145 22.54 10.54 -3.83
C THR A 145 21.66 10.76 -2.61
N THR A 146 20.35 10.64 -2.77
CA THR A 146 19.37 10.82 -1.69
C THR A 146 19.51 9.77 -0.58
N ASP A 147 19.89 8.54 -0.95
CA ASP A 147 20.15 7.45 -0.01
C ASP A 147 21.56 7.48 0.62
N ASN A 148 22.45 8.36 0.14
CA ASN A 148 23.89 8.36 0.44
C ASN A 148 24.62 7.03 0.11
N LEU A 149 24.01 6.15 -0.68
CA LEU A 149 24.55 4.88 -1.13
C LEU A 149 24.95 4.96 -2.62
N ASN A 150 25.15 3.80 -3.25
CA ASN A 150 25.69 3.71 -4.61
C ASN A 150 24.62 3.82 -5.70
N SER A 151 23.55 4.59 -5.52
CA SER A 151 22.49 4.76 -6.53
C SER A 151 22.84 5.76 -7.64
N GLY A 152 24.03 6.36 -7.61
CA GLY A 152 24.52 7.34 -8.56
C GLY A 152 25.43 6.75 -9.65
N SER A 153 25.60 7.48 -10.76
CA SER A 153 26.56 7.15 -11.83
C SER A 153 26.98 8.39 -12.60
N PHE A 154 28.18 8.35 -13.20
CA PHE A 154 28.60 9.35 -14.20
C PHE A 154 28.41 8.77 -15.60
N ILE A 155 27.77 9.55 -16.47
CA ILE A 155 27.48 9.23 -17.87
C ILE A 155 28.17 10.26 -18.75
N LYS A 156 28.77 9.81 -19.86
CA LYS A 156 29.35 10.70 -20.87
C LYS A 156 28.24 11.50 -21.55
N SER A 157 28.42 12.81 -21.73
CA SER A 157 27.49 13.69 -22.48
C SER A 157 27.17 13.19 -23.89
N THR A 158 28.11 12.46 -24.51
CA THR A 158 27.96 11.85 -25.83
C THR A 158 27.08 10.60 -25.85
N LYS A 159 26.76 10.00 -24.70
CA LYS A 159 25.87 8.85 -24.63
C LYS A 159 24.44 9.29 -24.94
N LYS A 160 23.84 8.66 -25.95
CA LYS A 160 22.44 8.91 -26.31
C LYS A 160 21.49 8.34 -25.24
N ASP A 161 20.57 9.17 -24.78
CA ASP A 161 19.43 8.79 -23.94
C ASP A 161 18.33 8.14 -24.78
N ASP A 162 17.37 7.47 -24.13
CA ASP A 162 16.28 6.75 -24.81
C ASP A 162 15.23 7.71 -25.44
N GLY A 163 15.39 9.03 -25.23
CA GLY A 163 14.47 10.06 -25.72
C GLY A 163 13.24 10.24 -24.82
N TYR A 164 12.22 10.88 -25.39
CA TYR A 164 10.93 11.11 -24.73
C TYR A 164 9.79 10.91 -25.72
N ARG A 165 8.57 10.75 -25.20
CA ARG A 165 7.32 10.79 -25.98
C ARG A 165 6.44 11.94 -25.52
N THR A 166 5.62 12.47 -26.42
CA THR A 166 4.53 13.35 -25.99
C THR A 166 3.40 12.52 -25.38
N PHE A 167 2.50 13.15 -24.63
CA PHE A 167 1.32 12.48 -24.11
C PHE A 167 0.45 11.86 -25.22
N ILE A 168 0.27 12.58 -26.35
CA ILE A 168 -0.53 12.12 -27.48
C ILE A 168 0.15 10.92 -28.15
N ASP A 169 1.47 10.97 -28.37
CA ASP A 169 2.19 9.83 -28.95
C ASP A 169 2.12 8.60 -28.05
N ALA A 170 2.16 8.78 -26.72
CA ALA A 170 2.02 7.68 -25.78
C ALA A 170 0.60 7.10 -25.77
N LEU A 171 -0.42 7.95 -25.90
CA LEU A 171 -1.81 7.55 -26.03
C LEU A 171 -2.04 6.76 -27.31
N GLU A 172 -1.58 7.28 -28.45
CA GLU A 172 -1.67 6.63 -29.75
C GLU A 172 -0.88 5.32 -29.76
N TYR A 173 0.33 5.31 -29.22
CA TYR A 173 1.16 4.12 -29.11
C TYR A 173 0.49 3.00 -28.31
N LYS A 174 -0.25 3.33 -27.25
CA LYS A 174 -0.84 2.32 -26.36
C LYS A 174 -2.26 1.89 -26.76
N TYR A 175 -3.07 2.83 -27.24
CA TYR A 175 -4.50 2.61 -27.48
C TYR A 175 -4.94 2.88 -28.92
N GLY A 176 -4.09 3.47 -29.76
CA GLY A 176 -4.41 3.73 -31.17
C GLY A 176 -4.33 2.47 -32.04
N ASN A 177 -4.98 2.52 -33.20
CA ASN A 177 -4.96 1.44 -34.20
C ASN A 177 -4.22 1.83 -35.51
N GLY A 178 -3.35 2.85 -35.46
CA GLY A 178 -2.62 3.34 -36.64
C GLY A 178 -3.33 4.45 -37.42
N ASP A 179 -4.61 4.73 -37.14
CA ASP A 179 -5.27 5.98 -37.56
C ASP A 179 -4.72 7.11 -36.69
N SER A 180 -3.79 7.91 -37.21
CA SER A 180 -3.09 8.88 -36.38
C SER A 180 -4.04 9.90 -35.78
N ILE A 181 -3.88 10.20 -34.48
CA ILE A 181 -4.59 11.30 -33.81
C ILE A 181 -4.37 12.61 -34.59
N ASN A 182 -3.20 12.74 -35.22
CA ASN A 182 -2.87 13.83 -36.15
C ASN A 182 -3.81 13.93 -37.35
N GLN A 183 -4.33 12.82 -37.90
CA GLN A 183 -5.35 12.87 -38.96
C GLN A 183 -6.70 13.36 -38.44
N MET A 184 -7.11 12.97 -37.22
CA MET A 184 -8.32 13.54 -36.58
C MET A 184 -8.15 15.03 -36.21
N LEU A 185 -6.93 15.44 -35.83
CA LEU A 185 -6.58 16.82 -35.53
C LEU A 185 -6.57 17.71 -36.79
N ASN A 186 -6.19 17.15 -37.95
CA ASN A 186 -6.05 17.82 -39.25
C ASN A 186 -7.32 17.76 -40.13
N ALA A 187 -8.12 16.69 -40.06
CA ALA A 187 -9.35 16.55 -40.85
C ALA A 187 -10.38 17.66 -40.58
N GLN A 188 -10.31 18.31 -39.42
CA GLN A 188 -11.20 19.41 -39.04
C GLN A 188 -10.71 20.81 -39.45
N GLN A 189 -9.54 20.93 -40.11
CA GLN A 189 -9.19 22.16 -40.83
C GLN A 189 -9.87 22.24 -42.21
N LEU A 190 -10.31 21.11 -42.77
CA LEU A 190 -10.91 21.03 -44.10
C LEU A 190 -12.45 21.12 -44.11
N GLU A 191 -13.13 20.88 -42.98
CA GLU A 191 -14.60 20.98 -42.90
C GLU A 191 -15.14 22.42 -42.98
N HIS A 192 -14.27 23.44 -42.91
CA HIS A 192 -14.68 24.85 -43.07
C HIS A 192 -14.66 25.38 -44.52
N GLU A 193 -14.16 24.62 -45.50
CA GLU A 193 -14.06 25.09 -46.90
C GLU A 193 -14.93 24.33 -47.91
N GLN A 194 -15.65 23.27 -47.52
CA GLN A 194 -16.49 22.51 -48.47
C GLN A 194 -17.93 22.28 -47.99
N ALA A 195 -18.54 23.30 -47.39
CA ALA A 195 -19.99 23.37 -47.26
C ALA A 195 -20.63 23.96 -48.54
N SER A 196 -20.44 23.31 -49.70
CA SER A 196 -21.12 23.65 -50.96
C SER A 196 -21.06 22.50 -51.97
N SER A 197 -21.70 21.37 -51.66
CA SER A 197 -22.50 20.57 -52.62
C SER A 197 -23.01 19.30 -51.97
N SER A 198 -24.32 19.28 -51.80
CA SER A 198 -25.15 18.12 -51.49
C SER A 198 -24.93 16.97 -52.47
N SER A 199 -24.89 15.72 -51.98
CA SER A 199 -25.80 14.64 -52.38
C SER A 199 -25.57 13.38 -51.53
N LEU A 200 -26.67 12.84 -51.02
CA LEU A 200 -26.79 11.49 -50.46
C LEU A 200 -26.22 10.46 -51.43
N ASN A 201 -25.41 9.52 -50.93
CA ASN A 201 -25.37 8.18 -51.49
C ASN A 201 -25.06 7.15 -50.41
N GLU A 202 -25.85 6.09 -50.50
CA GLU A 202 -26.03 5.01 -49.56
C GLU A 202 -24.80 4.09 -49.49
N ILE A 203 -24.72 3.48 -48.31
CA ILE A 203 -24.23 2.13 -47.99
C ILE A 203 -23.88 1.29 -49.24
N SER A 204 -22.59 1.03 -49.43
CA SER A 204 -22.15 -0.18 -50.12
C SER A 204 -21.04 -0.82 -49.31
N ASP A 205 -21.40 -1.92 -48.66
CA ASP A 205 -20.50 -2.97 -48.20
C ASP A 205 -19.43 -3.24 -49.26
N PHE A 206 -18.17 -2.92 -48.94
CA PHE A 206 -17.03 -3.42 -49.68
C PHE A 206 -16.13 -4.21 -48.74
N ASN A 207 -16.25 -5.52 -48.87
CA ASN A 207 -15.24 -6.52 -48.57
C ASN A 207 -13.84 -6.04 -49.00
N SER A 208 -13.08 -5.45 -48.09
CA SER A 208 -11.62 -5.46 -48.18
C SER A 208 -11.13 -6.60 -47.29
N LYS A 209 -10.48 -7.57 -47.93
CA LYS A 209 -9.89 -8.75 -47.32
C LYS A 209 -9.09 -8.37 -46.07
N ASP A 210 -9.46 -8.97 -44.94
CA ASP A 210 -8.68 -9.02 -43.72
C ASP A 210 -7.30 -9.66 -44.00
N SER A 211 -6.33 -8.83 -44.41
CA SER A 211 -4.92 -9.18 -44.46
C SER A 211 -4.22 -8.40 -43.36
N ASN A 212 -4.29 -8.93 -42.13
CA ASN A 212 -3.22 -8.90 -41.12
C ASN A 212 -3.74 -9.62 -39.86
N ASN A 213 -4.02 -10.92 -40.00
CA ASN A 213 -3.92 -11.82 -38.84
C ASN A 213 -2.43 -11.96 -38.54
N GLU A 214 -1.84 -11.02 -37.81
CA GLU A 214 -0.54 -11.26 -37.18
C GLU A 214 -0.75 -12.35 -36.13
N ILE A 215 -0.42 -13.57 -36.55
CA ILE A 215 -0.34 -14.72 -35.66
C ILE A 215 0.79 -14.43 -34.68
N ILE A 216 0.44 -14.10 -33.44
CA ILE A 216 1.43 -13.90 -32.38
C ILE A 216 2.04 -15.27 -32.07
N LYS A 217 3.30 -15.47 -32.49
CA LYS A 217 4.08 -16.68 -32.24
C LYS A 217 5.02 -16.46 -31.05
N PHE A 218 4.90 -17.31 -30.04
CA PHE A 218 5.90 -17.44 -28.98
C PHE A 218 6.67 -18.74 -29.21
N GLY A 219 7.88 -18.63 -29.77
CA GLY A 219 8.64 -19.79 -30.23
C GLY A 219 7.89 -20.55 -31.33
N ASN A 220 7.61 -21.84 -31.10
CA ASN A 220 6.87 -22.68 -32.04
C ASN A 220 5.34 -22.66 -31.82
N LYS A 221 4.84 -22.00 -30.76
CA LYS A 221 3.41 -21.97 -30.44
C LYS A 221 2.74 -20.75 -31.07
N ILE A 222 1.62 -20.99 -31.73
CA ILE A 222 0.74 -19.99 -32.34
C ILE A 222 -0.37 -19.65 -31.34
N VAL A 223 -0.55 -18.37 -31.03
CA VAL A 223 -1.66 -17.88 -30.19
C VAL A 223 -2.73 -17.26 -31.09
N GLU A 224 -3.95 -17.80 -31.04
CA GLU A 224 -5.12 -17.22 -31.71
C GLU A 224 -5.82 -16.22 -30.78
N SER A 225 -5.94 -14.96 -31.20
CA SER A 225 -6.46 -13.86 -30.39
C SER A 225 -7.97 -13.66 -30.58
N TYR A 226 -8.79 -14.54 -30.02
CA TYR A 226 -10.26 -14.35 -30.04
C TYR A 226 -10.69 -13.17 -29.14
N GLY A 227 -11.40 -12.20 -29.72
CA GLY A 227 -11.99 -11.07 -28.99
C GLY A 227 -11.10 -9.84 -28.78
N PHE A 228 -9.77 -9.98 -28.93
CA PHE A 228 -8.84 -8.85 -28.84
C PHE A 228 -9.08 -7.82 -29.94
N GLN A 229 -9.48 -8.23 -31.14
CA GLN A 229 -9.77 -7.30 -32.24
C GLN A 229 -10.97 -6.37 -31.94
N LYS A 230 -12.04 -6.89 -31.31
CA LYS A 230 -13.18 -6.07 -30.87
C LYS A 230 -12.77 -5.13 -29.74
N PHE A 231 -11.90 -5.60 -28.84
CA PHE A 231 -11.35 -4.81 -27.73
C PHE A 231 -10.42 -3.69 -28.23
N SER A 232 -9.50 -3.97 -29.15
CA SER A 232 -8.62 -2.99 -29.80
C SER A 232 -9.42 -1.97 -30.61
N LYS A 233 -10.46 -2.38 -31.35
CA LYS A 233 -11.38 -1.46 -32.04
C LYS A 233 -12.18 -0.58 -31.06
N TYR A 234 -12.56 -1.11 -29.89
CA TYR A 234 -13.26 -0.34 -28.86
C TYR A 234 -12.34 0.67 -28.17
N GLN A 235 -11.10 0.27 -27.86
CA GLN A 235 -10.10 1.11 -27.18
C GLN A 235 -9.52 2.21 -28.09
N SER A 236 -9.42 1.96 -29.39
CA SER A 236 -8.98 2.97 -30.37
C SER A 236 -10.00 4.09 -30.57
N ASN A 237 -11.25 3.88 -30.18
CA ASN A 237 -12.18 4.97 -30.02
C ASN A 237 -11.94 5.64 -28.66
N PHE A 238 -11.04 6.61 -28.64
CA PHE A 238 -10.64 7.33 -27.42
C PHE A 238 -11.82 7.93 -26.64
N LYS A 239 -12.95 8.21 -27.31
CA LYS A 239 -14.17 8.71 -26.63
C LYS A 239 -14.76 7.72 -25.64
N ASN A 240 -14.48 6.43 -25.78
CA ASN A 240 -14.98 5.38 -24.89
C ASN A 240 -14.07 5.13 -23.68
N LEU A 241 -12.88 5.74 -23.64
CA LEU A 241 -11.90 5.48 -22.59
C LEU A 241 -12.22 6.28 -21.33
N GLU A 242 -12.64 5.57 -20.29
CA GLU A 242 -12.87 6.13 -18.95
C GLU A 242 -11.61 6.06 -18.06
N ILE A 243 -10.80 5.02 -18.25
CA ILE A 243 -9.58 4.77 -17.47
C ILE A 243 -8.41 4.63 -18.44
N ILE A 244 -7.37 5.44 -18.25
CA ILE A 244 -6.15 5.39 -19.06
C ILE A 244 -4.95 5.23 -18.15
N SER A 245 -4.13 4.22 -18.42
CA SER A 245 -2.77 4.14 -17.89
C SER A 245 -1.74 4.37 -19.00
N LEU A 246 -0.81 5.29 -18.79
CA LEU A 246 0.36 5.56 -19.65
C LEU A 246 1.65 5.48 -18.82
N ASP A 247 1.72 4.48 -17.97
CA ASP A 247 2.87 4.26 -17.10
C ASP A 247 4.11 3.84 -17.91
N PHE A 248 5.29 4.30 -17.48
CA PHE A 248 6.58 3.95 -18.10
C PHE A 248 6.69 4.28 -19.60
N LYS A 249 5.97 5.30 -20.09
CA LYS A 249 5.99 5.69 -21.52
C LYS A 249 6.98 6.80 -21.86
N LEU A 250 7.87 7.13 -20.92
CA LEU A 250 8.89 8.18 -21.07
C LEU A 250 8.28 9.54 -21.46
N ILE A 251 7.09 9.84 -20.94
CA ILE A 251 6.37 11.05 -21.32
C ILE A 251 7.09 12.27 -20.75
N ASN A 252 7.37 13.23 -21.62
CA ASN A 252 7.82 14.56 -21.26
C ASN A 252 7.13 15.59 -22.16
N ASN A 253 6.42 16.56 -21.57
CA ASN A 253 5.46 17.40 -22.28
C ASN A 253 5.93 18.86 -22.34
N ASN A 254 6.78 19.17 -23.30
CA ASN A 254 7.28 20.55 -23.47
C ASN A 254 6.48 21.39 -24.48
N THR A 255 5.41 20.87 -25.09
CA THR A 255 4.64 21.61 -26.11
C THR A 255 3.16 21.72 -25.74
N SER A 256 2.75 22.93 -25.35
CA SER A 256 1.38 23.30 -24.92
C SER A 256 0.31 23.22 -26.02
N LEU A 257 0.72 23.21 -27.29
CA LEU A 257 -0.19 23.24 -28.45
C LEU A 257 -1.05 21.97 -28.60
N ASN A 258 -0.61 20.82 -28.07
CA ASN A 258 -1.29 19.53 -28.26
C ASN A 258 -2.42 19.25 -27.26
N PHE A 259 -2.63 20.09 -26.23
CA PHE A 259 -3.65 19.81 -25.18
C PHE A 259 -5.01 20.44 -25.38
N GLN A 260 -5.13 21.48 -26.20
CA GLN A 260 -6.37 22.27 -26.34
C GLN A 260 -7.58 21.45 -26.84
N LYS A 261 -7.33 20.30 -27.47
CA LYS A 261 -8.36 19.39 -27.99
C LYS A 261 -8.55 18.11 -27.16
N LEU A 262 -7.84 17.93 -26.04
CA LEU A 262 -7.90 16.69 -25.25
C LEU A 262 -9.31 16.37 -24.77
N ASN A 263 -10.06 17.35 -24.28
CA ASN A 263 -11.44 17.12 -23.84
C ASN A 263 -12.36 16.58 -24.97
N LYS A 264 -12.04 16.88 -26.24
CA LYS A 264 -12.79 16.32 -27.39
C LYS A 264 -12.37 14.89 -27.72
N ILE A 265 -11.11 14.55 -27.48
CA ILE A 265 -10.54 13.22 -27.72
C ILE A 265 -10.94 12.26 -26.58
N LEU A 266 -10.91 12.75 -25.34
CA LEU A 266 -11.09 12.02 -24.09
C LEU A 266 -12.23 12.61 -23.23
N PRO A 267 -13.46 12.74 -23.75
CA PRO A 267 -14.58 13.36 -23.04
C PRO A 267 -14.99 12.61 -21.77
N ASN A 268 -14.81 11.29 -21.74
CA ASN A 268 -15.28 10.41 -20.67
C ASN A 268 -14.18 9.99 -19.69
N LEU A 269 -12.95 10.51 -19.84
CA LEU A 269 -11.83 10.12 -18.98
C LEU A 269 -12.07 10.57 -17.54
N SER A 270 -12.15 9.59 -16.63
CA SER A 270 -12.33 9.80 -15.19
C SER A 270 -11.08 9.41 -14.38
N GLU A 271 -10.25 8.49 -14.87
CA GLU A 271 -9.04 8.03 -14.18
C GLU A 271 -7.82 8.00 -15.11
N LEU A 272 -6.73 8.66 -14.68
CA LEU A 272 -5.49 8.77 -15.45
C LEU A 272 -4.27 8.37 -14.61
N HIS A 273 -3.50 7.41 -15.12
CA HIS A 273 -2.21 6.99 -14.57
C HIS A 273 -1.06 7.42 -15.48
N LEU A 274 -0.11 8.13 -14.88
CA LEU A 274 1.11 8.66 -15.50
C LEU A 274 2.34 8.26 -14.70
N ASN A 275 2.31 7.09 -14.07
CA ASN A 275 3.34 6.63 -13.16
C ASN A 275 4.68 6.42 -13.89
N HIS A 276 5.79 6.72 -13.22
CA HIS A 276 7.15 6.47 -13.69
C HIS A 276 7.41 7.01 -15.11
N ASN A 277 7.12 8.30 -15.34
CA ASN A 277 7.44 9.01 -16.57
C ASN A 277 8.58 10.02 -16.34
N LEU A 278 8.82 10.93 -17.28
CA LEU A 278 9.90 11.92 -17.20
C LEU A 278 9.45 13.26 -16.62
N PHE A 279 8.33 13.30 -15.90
CA PHE A 279 7.82 14.54 -15.31
C PHE A 279 8.67 15.01 -14.13
N ASN A 280 9.07 16.28 -14.19
CA ASN A 280 9.77 16.98 -13.10
C ASN A 280 9.23 18.39 -12.79
N ASP A 281 8.30 18.90 -13.63
CA ASP A 281 7.62 20.18 -13.45
C ASP A 281 6.11 19.96 -13.36
N PHE A 282 5.50 20.38 -12.25
CA PHE A 282 4.07 20.23 -12.02
C PHE A 282 3.22 21.18 -12.89
N LYS A 283 3.80 22.25 -13.46
CA LYS A 283 3.10 23.12 -14.43
C LYS A 283 2.59 22.34 -15.64
N ILE A 284 3.38 21.38 -16.11
CA ILE A 284 3.02 20.51 -17.23
C ILE A 284 1.76 19.71 -16.88
N ILE A 285 1.70 19.17 -15.66
CA ILE A 285 0.53 18.45 -15.14
C ILE A 285 -0.67 19.40 -15.04
N ALA A 286 -0.50 20.62 -14.53
CA ALA A 286 -1.58 21.59 -14.44
C ALA A 286 -2.17 21.96 -15.83
N ILE A 287 -1.31 22.11 -16.85
CA ILE A 287 -1.76 22.35 -18.24
C ILE A 287 -2.54 21.15 -18.77
N LEU A 288 -2.09 19.92 -18.50
CA LEU A 288 -2.79 18.70 -18.88
C LEU A 288 -4.18 18.64 -18.22
N LEU A 289 -4.25 18.85 -16.90
CA LEU A 289 -5.49 18.78 -16.12
C LEU A 289 -6.51 19.85 -16.52
N LYS A 290 -6.05 21.04 -16.91
CA LYS A 290 -6.94 22.10 -17.44
C LYS A 290 -7.77 21.62 -18.64
N ASN A 291 -7.25 20.67 -19.41
CA ASN A 291 -7.91 20.13 -20.60
C ASN A 291 -8.61 18.78 -20.35
N LEU A 292 -8.67 18.32 -19.10
CA LEU A 292 -9.34 17.09 -18.66
C LEU A 292 -10.31 17.40 -17.49
N PRO A 293 -11.39 18.16 -17.74
CA PRO A 293 -12.23 18.68 -16.67
C PRO A 293 -12.98 17.59 -15.89
N ASN A 294 -13.25 16.43 -16.50
CA ASN A 294 -14.02 15.34 -15.88
C ASN A 294 -13.15 14.37 -15.05
N LEU A 295 -11.85 14.61 -14.94
CA LEU A 295 -10.93 13.71 -14.25
C LEU A 295 -11.20 13.69 -12.74
N ASN A 296 -11.43 12.49 -12.20
CA ASN A 296 -11.70 12.23 -10.79
C ASN A 296 -10.45 11.70 -10.06
N LYS A 297 -9.65 10.87 -10.74
CA LYS A 297 -8.46 10.23 -10.16
C LYS A 297 -7.22 10.44 -11.02
N LEU A 298 -6.14 10.86 -10.37
CA LEU A 298 -4.84 11.07 -11.00
C LEU A 298 -3.75 10.32 -10.22
N SER A 299 -2.97 9.51 -10.93
CA SER A 299 -1.79 8.84 -10.38
C SER A 299 -0.52 9.32 -11.07
N LEU A 300 0.43 9.82 -10.28
CA LEU A 300 1.71 10.36 -10.74
C LEU A 300 2.91 9.68 -10.07
N ASN A 301 2.71 8.48 -9.52
CA ASN A 301 3.70 7.79 -8.70
C ASN A 301 5.05 7.66 -9.41
N GLY A 302 6.14 7.86 -8.68
CA GLY A 302 7.50 7.67 -9.18
C GLY A 302 8.01 8.73 -10.17
N ASN A 303 7.25 9.79 -10.46
CA ASN A 303 7.78 11.01 -11.10
C ASN A 303 8.62 11.83 -10.11
N LYS A 304 9.49 12.77 -10.50
CA LYS A 304 10.41 13.46 -9.54
C LYS A 304 10.21 14.96 -9.66
N PHE A 305 9.30 15.53 -8.88
CA PHE A 305 8.96 16.95 -8.96
C PHE A 305 9.97 17.80 -8.18
N ASN A 306 10.36 18.93 -8.75
CA ASN A 306 11.32 19.87 -8.12
C ASN A 306 10.59 20.97 -7.34
N VAL A 307 11.13 21.38 -6.19
CA VAL A 307 10.67 22.53 -5.38
C VAL A 307 10.60 23.85 -6.18
N ASN A 308 11.41 23.97 -7.23
CA ASN A 308 11.39 25.16 -8.10
C ASN A 308 10.29 25.12 -9.18
N SER A 309 9.52 24.03 -9.27
CA SER A 309 8.40 23.88 -10.21
C SER A 309 7.12 24.56 -9.69
N SER A 310 7.21 25.80 -9.21
CA SER A 310 6.04 26.51 -8.70
C SER A 310 5.09 26.86 -9.84
N ILE A 311 3.79 26.59 -9.69
CA ILE A 311 2.75 27.13 -10.56
C ILE A 311 2.64 28.63 -10.23
N THR A 312 3.59 29.46 -10.69
CA THR A 312 3.75 30.86 -10.24
C THR A 312 2.51 31.74 -10.47
N ASN A 313 2.07 32.40 -9.41
CA ASN A 313 1.34 33.67 -9.17
C ASN A 313 0.29 34.24 -10.14
N ASN A 314 0.32 33.96 -11.45
CA ASN A 314 -0.79 34.35 -12.36
C ASN A 314 -1.88 33.27 -12.45
N ASN A 315 -1.65 32.11 -11.82
CA ASN A 315 -2.51 30.93 -11.85
C ASN A 315 -3.04 30.51 -10.47
N ASN A 316 -2.99 31.40 -9.46
CA ASN A 316 -3.53 31.14 -8.11
C ASN A 316 -5.04 30.82 -8.12
N ASN A 317 -5.72 30.97 -9.27
CA ASN A 317 -7.12 30.61 -9.49
C ASN A 317 -7.35 29.26 -10.20
N LEU A 318 -6.31 28.53 -10.61
CA LEU A 318 -6.51 27.21 -11.20
C LEU A 318 -6.96 26.24 -10.11
N LYS A 319 -8.20 25.76 -10.22
CA LYS A 319 -8.77 24.76 -9.32
C LYS A 319 -9.23 23.56 -10.13
N PHE A 320 -8.91 22.38 -9.63
CA PHE A 320 -9.30 21.09 -10.21
C PHE A 320 -10.36 20.45 -9.30
N ASP A 321 -11.56 21.05 -9.28
CA ASP A 321 -12.62 20.74 -8.30
C ASP A 321 -13.19 19.31 -8.41
N ASN A 322 -13.08 18.71 -9.59
CA ASN A 322 -13.57 17.36 -9.87
C ASN A 322 -12.61 16.26 -9.38
N LEU A 323 -11.33 16.57 -9.19
CA LEU A 323 -10.36 15.59 -8.73
C LEU A 323 -10.60 15.24 -7.25
N LYS A 324 -10.78 13.95 -6.97
CA LYS A 324 -11.04 13.40 -5.63
C LYS A 324 -9.89 12.55 -5.11
N ILE A 325 -9.12 11.92 -6.00
CA ILE A 325 -8.04 10.99 -5.62
C ILE A 325 -6.74 11.42 -6.30
N LEU A 326 -5.69 11.64 -5.50
CA LEU A 326 -4.38 12.01 -5.99
C LEU A 326 -3.30 11.11 -5.39
N ASN A 327 -2.56 10.41 -6.26
CA ASN A 327 -1.44 9.57 -5.85
C ASN A 327 -0.10 10.20 -6.26
N LEU A 328 0.76 10.44 -5.26
CA LEU A 328 2.08 11.03 -5.38
C LEU A 328 3.12 10.20 -4.62
N ASN A 329 3.04 8.87 -4.72
CA ASN A 329 4.01 7.98 -4.11
C ASN A 329 5.39 8.16 -4.76
N SER A 330 6.46 8.25 -3.97
CA SER A 330 7.85 8.33 -4.45
C SER A 330 8.12 9.51 -5.40
N CYS A 331 7.38 10.60 -5.20
CA CYS A 331 7.40 11.79 -6.04
C CYS A 331 8.46 12.84 -5.67
N PHE A 332 8.91 12.81 -4.42
CA PHE A 332 9.72 13.84 -3.78
C PHE A 332 10.99 13.23 -3.17
N ASN A 333 12.05 14.03 -3.05
CA ASN A 333 13.39 13.56 -2.69
C ASN A 333 13.99 14.29 -1.47
N SER A 334 13.34 15.35 -0.97
CA SER A 334 13.84 16.14 0.16
C SER A 334 12.74 16.58 1.13
N ASN A 335 13.13 16.87 2.38
CA ASN A 335 12.22 17.40 3.39
C ASN A 335 11.66 18.79 3.03
N ASN A 336 12.36 19.59 2.22
CA ASN A 336 11.83 20.89 1.78
C ASN A 336 10.66 20.72 0.78
N ASP A 337 10.50 19.53 0.22
CA ASP A 337 9.50 19.26 -0.82
C ASP A 337 8.08 19.20 -0.23
N ILE A 338 7.92 18.87 1.06
CA ILE A 338 6.61 18.76 1.70
C ILE A 338 5.94 20.14 1.84
N VAL A 339 6.71 21.17 2.21
CA VAL A 339 6.24 22.57 2.30
C VAL A 339 5.84 23.07 0.91
N PHE A 340 6.64 22.72 -0.10
CA PHE A 340 6.35 23.05 -1.48
C PHE A 340 5.09 22.37 -2.00
N LEU A 341 4.95 21.05 -1.79
CA LEU A 341 3.76 20.27 -2.11
C LEU A 341 2.52 20.92 -1.49
N ASN A 342 2.58 21.23 -0.20
CA ASN A 342 1.45 21.82 0.52
C ASN A 342 1.08 23.20 -0.04
N SER A 343 2.07 24.07 -0.27
CA SER A 343 1.83 25.48 -0.64
C SER A 343 1.58 25.71 -2.14
N ASN A 344 2.08 24.83 -3.01
CA ASN A 344 2.10 25.06 -4.48
C ASN A 344 1.36 24.00 -5.29
N ILE A 345 1.08 22.81 -4.72
CA ILE A 345 0.42 21.72 -5.44
C ILE A 345 -0.97 21.47 -4.85
N LEU A 346 -1.06 21.19 -3.55
CA LEU A 346 -2.31 20.78 -2.91
C LEU A 346 -3.39 21.88 -2.90
N VAL A 347 -2.99 23.16 -2.96
CA VAL A 347 -3.88 24.33 -3.08
C VAL A 347 -4.80 24.27 -4.32
N HIS A 348 -4.38 23.58 -5.38
CA HIS A 348 -5.13 23.46 -6.62
C HIS A 348 -6.21 22.36 -6.60
N PHE A 349 -6.28 21.53 -5.54
CA PHE A 349 -7.15 20.36 -5.46
C PHE A 349 -8.14 20.43 -4.28
N PRO A 350 -9.04 21.42 -4.22
CA PRO A 350 -9.78 21.73 -2.99
C PRO A 350 -10.74 20.64 -2.50
N ASN A 351 -11.14 19.70 -3.37
CA ASN A 351 -12.13 18.66 -3.06
C ASN A 351 -11.55 17.24 -2.98
N LEU A 352 -10.25 17.09 -2.69
CA LEU A 352 -9.64 15.78 -2.48
C LEU A 352 -10.32 15.03 -1.32
N ILE A 353 -10.52 13.73 -1.55
CA ILE A 353 -11.05 12.75 -0.59
C ILE A 353 -9.94 11.79 -0.16
N GLU A 354 -9.07 11.41 -1.09
CA GLU A 354 -7.95 10.50 -0.86
C GLU A 354 -6.64 11.10 -1.41
N LEU A 355 -5.60 11.04 -0.58
CA LEU A 355 -4.27 11.51 -0.91
C LEU A 355 -3.22 10.47 -0.49
N ASN A 356 -2.40 10.04 -1.44
CA ASN A 356 -1.28 9.13 -1.17
C ASN A 356 0.05 9.86 -1.34
N LEU A 357 0.79 10.01 -0.23
CA LEU A 357 2.13 10.61 -0.15
C LEU A 357 3.17 9.62 0.36
N SER A 358 2.95 8.32 0.15
CA SER A 358 3.88 7.29 0.60
C SER A 358 5.26 7.39 -0.07
N SER A 359 6.31 6.89 0.59
CA SER A 359 7.66 6.77 0.02
C SER A 359 8.32 8.09 -0.43
N ASN A 360 8.01 9.23 0.22
CA ASN A 360 8.55 10.56 -0.15
C ASN A 360 9.69 11.05 0.76
N ASN A 361 10.19 10.19 1.64
CA ASN A 361 11.26 10.51 2.61
C ASN A 361 10.92 11.66 3.58
N PHE A 362 9.66 12.01 3.77
CA PHE A 362 9.24 13.08 4.66
C PHE A 362 9.49 12.72 6.13
N SER A 363 10.02 13.65 6.92
CA SER A 363 10.32 13.38 8.33
C SER A 363 9.56 14.24 9.35
N ASN A 364 8.86 15.28 8.91
CA ASN A 364 8.21 16.24 9.81
C ASN A 364 6.74 16.45 9.43
N LEU A 365 5.83 15.95 10.27
CA LEU A 365 4.38 16.11 10.07
C LEU A 365 3.93 17.57 10.23
N ASN A 366 4.70 18.41 10.93
CA ASN A 366 4.34 19.81 11.12
C ASN A 366 4.27 20.55 9.79
N ASP A 367 4.98 20.12 8.77
CA ASP A 367 4.97 20.82 7.49
C ASP A 367 3.71 20.51 6.64
N LEU A 368 2.89 19.54 7.09
CA LEU A 368 1.56 19.22 6.54
C LEU A 368 0.41 19.93 7.26
N ASN A 369 0.70 20.75 8.27
CA ASN A 369 -0.33 21.47 9.06
C ASN A 369 -1.28 22.35 8.25
N ASN A 370 -0.91 22.72 7.01
CA ASN A 370 -1.73 23.55 6.11
C ASN A 370 -2.59 22.79 5.09
N PHE A 371 -3.11 21.59 5.40
CA PHE A 371 -4.25 20.98 4.66
C PHE A 371 -5.55 21.83 4.65
N ASN A 372 -5.46 23.12 4.99
CA ASN A 372 -6.50 24.15 4.94
C ASN A 372 -7.29 24.15 3.62
N TYR A 373 -6.67 23.74 2.52
CA TYR A 373 -7.30 23.74 1.20
C TYR A 373 -8.11 22.48 0.91
N ASN A 374 -7.90 21.38 1.64
CA ASN A 374 -8.49 20.07 1.37
C ASN A 374 -9.35 19.60 2.56
N SER A 375 -10.32 20.42 2.97
CA SER A 375 -11.17 20.14 4.13
C SER A 375 -11.96 18.82 4.03
N ASN A 376 -12.20 18.35 2.81
CA ASN A 376 -12.92 17.10 2.51
C ASN A 376 -12.04 15.83 2.56
N LEU A 377 -10.74 15.96 2.86
CA LEU A 377 -9.83 14.82 2.87
C LEU A 377 -10.19 13.83 3.98
N LEU A 378 -10.46 12.57 3.60
CA LEU A 378 -10.88 11.49 4.50
C LEU A 378 -9.83 10.39 4.65
N ILE A 379 -9.05 10.13 3.60
CA ILE A 379 -8.07 9.05 3.53
C ILE A 379 -6.70 9.65 3.22
N LEU A 380 -5.73 9.40 4.09
CA LEU A 380 -4.36 9.87 3.91
C LEU A 380 -3.38 8.72 4.11
N ASP A 381 -2.53 8.51 3.11
CA ASP A 381 -1.43 7.55 3.17
C ASP A 381 -0.08 8.28 3.26
N LEU A 382 0.59 8.11 4.40
CA LEU A 382 1.90 8.63 4.75
C LEU A 382 2.92 7.50 4.99
N SER A 383 2.64 6.28 4.51
CA SER A 383 3.51 5.13 4.74
C SER A 383 4.88 5.24 4.07
N PHE A 384 5.87 4.48 4.56
CA PHE A 384 7.22 4.44 3.98
C PHE A 384 7.92 5.81 3.95
N ASN A 385 7.64 6.66 4.94
CA ASN A 385 8.33 7.94 5.13
C ASN A 385 9.33 7.82 6.29
N LYS A 386 9.74 8.95 6.88
CA LYS A 386 10.73 9.03 7.96
C LYS A 386 10.15 9.77 9.18
N PHE A 387 8.84 9.71 9.40
CA PHE A 387 8.21 10.36 10.55
C PHE A 387 8.61 9.65 11.85
N GLU A 388 8.91 10.43 12.89
CA GLU A 388 9.37 9.90 14.19
C GLU A 388 8.34 10.06 15.32
N ASN A 389 7.32 10.89 15.13
CA ASN A 389 6.28 11.16 16.14
C ASN A 389 4.99 11.66 15.47
N LEU A 390 3.91 11.72 16.27
CA LEU A 390 2.58 12.13 15.85
C LEU A 390 2.17 13.51 16.39
N LYS A 391 3.14 14.42 16.57
CA LYS A 391 2.85 15.78 17.06
C LYS A 391 2.05 16.58 16.03
N ASN A 392 1.18 17.46 16.53
CA ASN A 392 0.43 18.47 15.77
C ASN A 392 -0.60 17.94 14.75
N LEU A 393 -0.97 16.67 14.80
CA LEU A 393 -2.13 16.13 14.07
C LEU A 393 -3.44 16.84 14.40
N SER A 394 -3.63 17.29 15.65
CA SER A 394 -4.78 18.06 16.13
C SER A 394 -4.92 19.44 15.48
N ILE A 395 -3.84 19.96 14.86
CA ILE A 395 -3.85 21.22 14.12
C ILE A 395 -4.45 21.04 12.72
N TRP A 396 -4.53 19.81 12.22
CA TRP A 396 -5.09 19.53 10.90
C TRP A 396 -6.57 19.92 10.85
N LYS A 397 -6.93 20.74 9.87
CA LYS A 397 -8.33 21.16 9.65
C LYS A 397 -9.19 20.12 8.93
N CYS A 398 -8.56 19.10 8.35
CA CYS A 398 -9.26 18.02 7.66
C CYS A 398 -9.72 16.94 8.64
N ASN A 399 -10.91 16.39 8.39
CA ASN A 399 -11.50 15.34 9.21
C ASN A 399 -11.09 13.96 8.69
N ILE A 400 -9.79 13.68 8.73
CA ILE A 400 -9.24 12.40 8.29
C ILE A 400 -9.85 11.27 9.12
N LYS A 401 -10.39 10.27 8.43
CA LYS A 401 -10.99 9.06 9.04
C LYS A 401 -10.01 7.90 9.01
N SER A 402 -9.28 7.73 7.91
CA SER A 402 -8.31 6.65 7.71
C SER A 402 -6.91 7.23 7.49
N LEU A 403 -5.98 6.90 8.40
CA LEU A 403 -4.58 7.31 8.32
C LEU A 403 -3.68 6.09 8.24
N ASN A 404 -2.96 5.93 7.13
CA ASN A 404 -1.87 4.96 7.04
C ASN A 404 -0.54 5.67 7.32
N ILE A 405 0.14 5.28 8.39
CA ILE A 405 1.46 5.80 8.74
C ILE A 405 2.46 4.68 9.02
N SER A 406 2.20 3.51 8.43
CA SER A 406 3.07 2.34 8.52
C SER A 406 4.45 2.57 7.92
N ASN A 407 5.44 1.76 8.31
CA ASN A 407 6.79 1.81 7.76
C ASN A 407 7.43 3.21 7.94
N ASN A 408 7.33 3.75 9.14
CA ASN A 408 7.97 4.98 9.58
C ASN A 408 8.86 4.68 10.80
N SER A 409 9.34 5.71 11.49
CA SER A 409 10.16 5.59 12.70
C SER A 409 9.39 6.06 13.94
N ILE A 410 8.06 5.90 13.96
CA ILE A 410 7.21 6.54 14.97
C ILE A 410 7.40 5.90 16.33
N GLN A 411 7.67 6.74 17.31
CA GLN A 411 7.53 6.46 18.73
C GLN A 411 6.30 7.17 19.26
N LEU A 412 5.54 6.50 20.12
CA LEU A 412 4.27 7.00 20.66
C LEU A 412 4.46 7.73 22.00
N ASN A 413 5.62 8.33 22.22
CA ASN A 413 5.93 9.06 23.46
C ASN A 413 5.41 10.52 23.43
N TYR A 414 5.02 10.99 22.24
CA TYR A 414 4.60 12.38 22.03
C TYR A 414 3.32 12.40 21.23
N PHE A 415 2.22 12.69 21.91
CA PHE A 415 0.91 12.78 21.31
C PHE A 415 0.26 14.14 21.49
N ASP A 416 -0.61 14.44 20.56
CA ASP A 416 -1.60 15.49 20.72
C ASP A 416 -2.71 15.07 21.68
N PRO A 417 -3.34 16.04 22.37
CA PRO A 417 -4.23 15.75 23.50
C PRO A 417 -5.46 14.91 23.12
N ARG A 418 -6.02 15.05 21.89
CA ARG A 418 -7.15 14.24 21.42
C ARG A 418 -7.45 14.47 19.93
N ILE A 419 -7.65 13.39 19.17
CA ILE A 419 -7.97 13.41 17.72
C ILE A 419 -9.22 12.55 17.48
N ASN A 420 -10.38 13.21 17.39
CA ASN A 420 -11.68 12.53 17.33
C ASN A 420 -12.08 12.04 15.92
N SER A 421 -11.45 12.55 14.87
CA SER A 421 -11.82 12.29 13.48
C SER A 421 -11.41 10.90 12.98
N ILE A 422 -10.29 10.37 13.48
CA ILE A 422 -9.68 9.14 12.99
C ILE A 422 -10.39 7.92 13.59
N ASN A 423 -10.84 7.01 12.72
CA ASN A 423 -11.43 5.72 13.10
C ASN A 423 -10.58 4.51 12.64
N LYS A 424 -9.72 4.69 11.63
CA LYS A 424 -8.81 3.66 11.13
C LYS A 424 -7.38 4.18 11.11
N ILE A 425 -6.46 3.44 11.74
CA ILE A 425 -5.04 3.76 11.74
C ILE A 425 -4.17 2.52 11.46
N ASP A 426 -3.15 2.70 10.63
CA ASP A 426 -2.11 1.71 10.42
C ASP A 426 -0.76 2.24 10.94
N LEU A 427 -0.30 1.64 12.04
CA LEU A 427 0.94 1.89 12.75
C LEU A 427 1.94 0.72 12.60
N SER A 428 1.71 -0.21 11.68
CA SER A 428 2.62 -1.33 11.43
C SER A 428 4.02 -0.86 11.02
N ASN A 429 5.06 -1.63 11.37
CA ASN A 429 6.46 -1.34 11.06
C ASN A 429 6.89 0.06 11.54
N ASN A 430 6.76 0.33 12.84
CA ASN A 430 7.24 1.57 13.48
C ASN A 430 8.21 1.24 14.64
N GLN A 431 8.46 2.20 15.55
CA GLN A 431 9.37 2.04 16.69
C GLN A 431 8.61 2.01 18.02
N ILE A 432 7.49 1.29 18.08
CA ILE A 432 6.74 1.11 19.33
C ILE A 432 7.44 0.05 20.18
N THR A 433 7.88 0.42 21.38
CA THR A 433 8.76 -0.41 22.22
C THR A 433 8.18 -0.78 23.57
N SER A 434 7.14 -0.10 24.04
CA SER A 434 6.56 -0.33 25.37
C SER A 434 5.04 -0.52 25.35
N TRP A 435 4.52 -1.23 26.36
CA TRP A 435 3.06 -1.38 26.50
C TRP A 435 2.38 -0.08 26.94
N ASN A 436 3.10 0.84 27.57
CA ASN A 436 2.61 2.17 27.93
C ASN A 436 2.29 3.01 26.69
N GLU A 437 3.09 2.91 25.62
CA GLU A 437 2.78 3.58 24.35
C GLU A 437 1.42 3.13 23.77
N ILE A 438 1.09 1.85 23.91
CA ILE A 438 -0.19 1.27 23.46
C ILE A 438 -1.38 1.86 24.22
N THR A 439 -1.25 2.05 25.54
CA THR A 439 -2.37 2.54 26.36
C THR A 439 -2.79 3.95 25.98
N HIS A 440 -1.85 4.78 25.54
CA HIS A 440 -2.12 6.15 25.10
C HIS A 440 -2.87 6.22 23.76
N ILE A 441 -2.79 5.19 22.89
CA ILE A 441 -3.48 5.16 21.59
C ILE A 441 -4.99 5.42 21.77
N SER A 442 -5.59 4.81 22.80
CA SER A 442 -7.04 4.94 23.05
C SER A 442 -7.44 6.33 23.57
N GLU A 443 -6.52 7.05 24.20
CA GLU A 443 -6.76 8.41 24.68
C GLU A 443 -6.67 9.42 23.52
N VAL A 444 -5.68 9.21 22.66
CA VAL A 444 -5.38 10.06 21.51
C VAL A 444 -6.43 9.86 20.41
N PHE A 445 -6.84 8.62 20.15
CA PHE A 445 -7.81 8.26 19.11
C PHE A 445 -9.07 7.61 19.73
N PRO A 446 -9.94 8.39 20.39
CA PRO A 446 -11.08 7.86 21.16
C PRO A 446 -12.19 7.23 20.32
N ASN A 447 -12.17 7.42 19.00
CA ASN A 447 -13.15 6.87 18.05
C ASN A 447 -12.54 5.78 17.14
N LEU A 448 -11.33 5.30 17.48
CA LEU A 448 -10.65 4.26 16.73
C LEU A 448 -11.42 2.93 16.83
N ASN A 449 -11.76 2.36 15.68
CA ASN A 449 -12.38 1.04 15.57
C ASN A 449 -11.53 0.04 14.76
N ASN A 450 -10.55 0.51 13.98
CA ASN A 450 -9.67 -0.33 13.17
C ASN A 450 -8.20 0.07 13.39
N LEU A 451 -7.42 -0.84 13.97
CA LEU A 451 -6.01 -0.65 14.27
C LEU A 451 -5.19 -1.75 13.60
N LYS A 452 -4.17 -1.36 12.84
CA LYS A 452 -3.05 -2.23 12.51
C LYS A 452 -1.82 -1.73 13.23
N ILE A 453 -1.10 -2.64 13.87
CA ILE A 453 0.07 -2.32 14.68
C ILE A 453 1.18 -3.34 14.54
N GLU A 454 0.91 -4.53 14.02
CA GLU A 454 1.96 -5.52 13.76
C GLU A 454 2.66 -5.30 12.41
N PRO A 455 4.00 -5.45 12.32
CA PRO A 455 4.95 -5.72 13.40
C PRO A 455 5.54 -4.44 14.02
N ASN A 456 5.88 -4.47 15.30
CA ASN A 456 6.64 -3.43 16.02
C ASN A 456 7.60 -4.09 17.03
N PRO A 457 8.73 -3.44 17.42
CA PRO A 457 9.73 -4.04 18.31
C PRO A 457 9.20 -4.65 19.61
N LEU A 458 8.14 -4.07 20.19
CA LEU A 458 7.42 -4.58 21.37
C LEU A 458 6.97 -6.06 21.22
N MET A 459 6.75 -6.53 20.00
CA MET A 459 6.18 -7.84 19.69
C MET A 459 7.25 -8.93 19.53
N ASN A 460 8.54 -8.59 19.59
CA ASN A 460 9.62 -9.56 19.41
C ASN A 460 9.90 -10.40 20.66
N SER A 461 9.37 -10.00 21.83
CA SER A 461 9.67 -10.61 23.13
C SER A 461 8.67 -11.67 23.59
N GLU A 462 7.51 -11.79 22.94
CA GLU A 462 6.39 -12.63 23.39
C GLU A 462 5.79 -13.46 22.24
N SER A 463 5.01 -14.49 22.57
CA SER A 463 4.25 -15.23 21.55
C SER A 463 3.09 -14.40 21.01
N THR A 464 2.67 -14.67 19.77
CA THR A 464 1.56 -13.96 19.09
C THR A 464 0.28 -13.94 19.94
N ASP A 465 -0.06 -15.05 20.61
CA ASP A 465 -1.22 -15.12 21.50
C ASP A 465 -1.09 -14.17 22.70
N SER A 466 0.11 -14.12 23.31
CA SER A 466 0.36 -13.24 24.46
C SER A 466 0.23 -11.77 24.06
N ILE A 467 0.76 -11.42 22.88
CA ILE A 467 0.64 -10.07 22.30
C ILE A 467 -0.82 -9.72 22.04
N LEU A 468 -1.60 -10.62 21.44
CA LEU A 468 -3.01 -10.40 21.16
C LEU A 468 -3.80 -10.15 22.46
N ILE A 469 -3.55 -10.96 23.49
CA ILE A 469 -4.19 -10.83 24.80
C ILE A 469 -3.83 -9.48 25.45
N GLN A 470 -2.56 -9.09 25.42
CA GLN A 470 -2.09 -7.81 25.94
C GLN A 470 -2.69 -6.62 25.18
N LEU A 471 -2.76 -6.68 23.85
CA LEU A 471 -3.39 -5.65 23.02
C LEU A 471 -4.88 -5.52 23.35
N ILE A 472 -5.63 -6.63 23.37
CA ILE A 472 -7.07 -6.60 23.66
C ILE A 472 -7.35 -6.10 25.08
N GLY A 473 -6.54 -6.51 26.06
CA GLY A 473 -6.68 -6.07 27.45
C GLY A 473 -6.35 -4.60 27.69
N ARG A 474 -5.54 -3.97 26.83
CA ARG A 474 -5.07 -2.58 26.99
C ARG A 474 -5.79 -1.57 26.10
N LEU A 475 -6.29 -2.00 24.95
CA LEU A 475 -6.93 -1.13 23.97
C LEU A 475 -8.44 -0.95 24.25
N SER A 476 -8.99 0.15 23.74
CA SER A 476 -10.43 0.45 23.85
C SER A 476 -11.31 -0.70 23.35
N SER A 477 -12.43 -0.91 24.03
CA SER A 477 -13.49 -1.84 23.63
C SER A 477 -14.14 -1.49 22.28
N LYS A 478 -13.95 -0.26 21.80
CA LYS A 478 -14.43 0.21 20.48
C LYS A 478 -13.65 -0.37 19.30
N ILE A 479 -12.48 -0.97 19.54
CA ILE A 479 -11.70 -1.60 18.46
C ILE A 479 -12.40 -2.89 18.00
N GLU A 480 -12.92 -2.86 16.79
CA GLU A 480 -13.58 -3.99 16.14
C GLU A 480 -12.60 -4.78 15.27
N TYR A 481 -11.63 -4.09 14.66
CA TYR A 481 -10.62 -4.71 13.80
C TYR A 481 -9.22 -4.48 14.36
N LEU A 482 -8.48 -5.56 14.61
CA LEU A 482 -7.09 -5.52 15.05
C LEU A 482 -6.22 -6.34 14.09
N ASN A 483 -5.19 -5.73 13.52
CA ASN A 483 -4.28 -6.35 12.53
C ASN A 483 -5.01 -6.99 11.34
N GLY A 484 -6.20 -6.47 11.00
CA GLY A 484 -7.05 -6.96 9.91
C GLY A 484 -8.08 -8.03 10.32
N SER A 485 -8.00 -8.56 11.54
CA SER A 485 -8.95 -9.54 12.07
C SER A 485 -10.09 -8.86 12.82
N LEU A 486 -11.32 -9.35 12.62
CA LEU A 486 -12.49 -8.94 13.39
C LEU A 486 -12.40 -9.54 14.80
N ILE A 487 -12.59 -8.71 15.83
CA ILE A 487 -12.67 -9.15 17.23
C ILE A 487 -14.15 -9.23 17.63
N ASN A 488 -14.64 -10.44 17.86
CA ASN A 488 -16.02 -10.60 18.29
C ASN A 488 -16.23 -10.16 19.76
N PRO A 489 -17.40 -9.64 20.15
CA PRO A 489 -17.65 -9.22 21.54
C PRO A 489 -17.50 -10.34 22.58
N THR A 490 -17.81 -11.59 22.20
CA THR A 490 -17.63 -12.78 23.04
C THR A 490 -16.15 -13.12 23.22
N GLU A 491 -15.39 -13.17 22.13
CA GLU A 491 -13.95 -13.39 22.14
C GLU A 491 -13.23 -12.32 22.95
N ARG A 492 -13.57 -11.04 22.75
CA ARG A 492 -13.04 -9.92 23.53
C ARG A 492 -13.18 -10.15 25.04
N LYS A 493 -14.38 -10.53 25.50
CA LYS A 493 -14.61 -10.83 26.93
C LYS A 493 -13.73 -11.98 27.41
N THR A 494 -13.59 -13.04 26.62
CA THR A 494 -12.72 -14.17 26.95
C THR A 494 -11.26 -13.75 27.07
N PHE A 495 -10.75 -12.96 26.11
CA PHE A 495 -9.39 -12.44 26.13
C PHE A 495 -9.14 -11.49 27.30
N GLU A 496 -10.09 -10.62 27.63
CA GLU A 496 -10.00 -9.70 28.76
C GLU A 496 -9.95 -10.44 30.11
N LEU A 497 -10.76 -11.49 30.27
CA LEU A 497 -10.71 -12.34 31.46
C LEU A 497 -9.39 -13.10 31.56
N TYR A 498 -8.87 -13.58 30.44
CA TYR A 498 -7.59 -14.26 30.40
C TYR A 498 -6.44 -13.29 30.75
N PHE A 499 -6.47 -12.07 30.20
CA PHE A 499 -5.55 -11.00 30.55
C PHE A 499 -5.57 -10.72 32.06
N ILE A 500 -6.75 -10.54 32.66
CA ILE A 500 -6.90 -10.40 34.12
C ILE A 500 -6.30 -11.59 34.89
N SER A 501 -6.54 -12.82 34.42
CA SER A 501 -6.03 -14.02 35.09
C SER A 501 -4.50 -14.05 35.11
N LYS A 502 -3.85 -13.62 34.02
CA LYS A 502 -2.40 -13.48 33.95
C LYS A 502 -1.88 -12.36 34.84
N LEU A 503 -2.57 -11.21 34.90
CA LEU A 503 -2.20 -10.13 35.82
C LEU A 503 -2.20 -10.59 37.28
N ASN A 504 -3.20 -11.37 37.69
CA ASN A 504 -3.29 -11.94 39.04
C ASN A 504 -2.21 -12.99 39.33
N ALA A 505 -1.67 -13.63 38.30
CA ALA A 505 -0.59 -14.61 38.43
C ALA A 505 0.80 -13.97 38.56
N ILE A 506 0.89 -12.63 38.56
CA ILE A 506 2.16 -11.86 38.66
C ILE A 506 3.16 -12.32 37.58
N GLU A 507 2.68 -12.60 36.37
CA GLU A 507 3.58 -12.63 35.21
C GLU A 507 4.07 -11.20 34.95
N ASN A 508 5.31 -11.00 34.48
CA ASN A 508 5.95 -9.68 34.36
C ASN A 508 5.16 -8.70 33.45
N PHE A 509 4.18 -7.99 34.00
CA PHE A 509 3.39 -7.00 33.29
C PHE A 509 3.87 -5.58 33.58
N GLU A 510 4.15 -4.82 32.53
CA GLU A 510 4.23 -3.36 32.63
C GLU A 510 2.83 -2.79 32.82
N ILE A 511 2.46 -2.47 34.06
CA ILE A 511 1.18 -1.85 34.38
C ILE A 511 1.41 -0.40 34.81
N SER A 512 0.73 0.54 34.13
CA SER A 512 0.55 1.89 34.63
C SER A 512 -0.81 1.99 35.33
N SER A 513 -0.85 2.63 36.52
CA SER A 513 -2.08 2.98 37.24
C SER A 513 -3.00 3.93 36.47
N GLN A 514 -2.53 4.45 35.33
CA GLN A 514 -3.20 5.42 34.49
C GLN A 514 -4.00 4.77 33.34
N ASN A 515 -3.91 3.47 33.12
CA ASN A 515 -4.67 2.80 32.08
C ASN A 515 -6.17 2.72 32.45
N LYS A 516 -6.96 3.64 31.90
CA LYS A 516 -8.43 3.71 32.09
C LYS A 516 -9.15 2.43 31.68
N ARG A 517 -8.69 1.74 30.62
CA ARG A 517 -9.30 0.49 30.17
C ARG A 517 -9.07 -0.63 31.17
N LEU A 518 -7.85 -0.71 31.70
CA LEU A 518 -7.51 -1.69 32.72
C LEU A 518 -8.31 -1.44 34.01
N LEU A 519 -8.49 -0.17 34.41
CA LEU A 519 -9.37 0.22 35.52
C LEU A 519 -10.81 -0.26 35.29
N GLU A 520 -11.39 0.03 34.11
CA GLU A 520 -12.74 -0.39 33.74
C GLU A 520 -12.92 -1.92 33.76
N ILE A 521 -11.94 -2.65 33.21
CA ILE A 521 -11.96 -4.12 33.22
C ILE A 521 -11.88 -4.65 34.66
N CYS A 522 -11.02 -4.08 35.50
CA CYS A 522 -10.90 -4.47 36.91
C CYS A 522 -12.19 -4.18 37.69
N GLU A 523 -12.75 -2.97 37.57
CA GLU A 523 -14.00 -2.57 38.24
C GLU A 523 -15.17 -3.49 37.84
N ASN A 524 -15.35 -3.75 36.55
CA ASN A 524 -16.40 -4.63 36.03
C ASN A 524 -16.27 -6.08 36.52
N ASN A 525 -15.06 -6.50 36.91
CA ASN A 525 -14.79 -7.83 37.44
C ASN A 525 -14.58 -7.85 38.97
N GLY A 526 -14.84 -6.74 39.67
CA GLY A 526 -14.74 -6.64 41.13
C GLY A 526 -13.30 -6.72 41.66
N LEU A 527 -12.31 -6.34 40.87
CA LEU A 527 -10.90 -6.34 41.23
C LEU A 527 -10.40 -4.93 41.57
N ASN A 528 -9.62 -4.80 42.64
CA ASN A 528 -8.97 -3.54 43.00
C ASN A 528 -7.57 -3.48 42.36
N ILE A 529 -7.39 -2.56 41.40
CA ILE A 529 -6.13 -2.39 40.67
C ILE A 529 -4.96 -2.05 41.59
N ASN A 530 -5.20 -1.28 42.66
CA ASN A 530 -4.14 -0.83 43.58
C ASN A 530 -3.55 -2.03 44.31
N ASN A 531 -4.38 -3.00 44.71
CA ASN A 531 -3.92 -4.25 45.30
C ASN A 531 -3.06 -5.08 44.33
N ILE A 532 -3.34 -5.01 43.02
CA ILE A 532 -2.55 -5.72 41.99
C ILE A 532 -1.22 -5.01 41.77
N ILE A 533 -1.23 -3.68 41.69
CA ILE A 533 -0.02 -2.84 41.54
C ILE A 533 0.88 -3.00 42.77
N ASP A 534 0.32 -2.97 43.98
CA ASP A 534 1.06 -3.18 45.23
C ASP A 534 1.71 -4.56 45.27
N LYS A 535 1.03 -5.60 44.79
CA LYS A 535 1.61 -6.96 44.64
C LYS A 535 2.72 -7.05 43.60
N LEU A 536 2.62 -6.31 42.50
CA LEU A 536 3.66 -6.27 41.45
C LEU A 536 4.90 -5.48 41.89
N GLN A 537 4.71 -4.40 42.66
CA GLN A 537 5.80 -3.56 43.16
C GLN A 537 6.45 -4.14 44.43
N ASN A 538 5.69 -4.90 45.24
CA ASN A 538 6.18 -5.56 46.46
C ASN A 538 5.69 -7.02 46.49
N PRO A 539 6.36 -7.94 45.78
CA PRO A 539 5.95 -9.36 45.72
C PRO A 539 5.91 -10.06 47.09
N ASN A 540 6.60 -9.51 48.09
CA ASN A 540 6.80 -10.13 49.41
C ASN A 540 5.85 -9.61 50.51
N SER A 541 4.91 -8.70 50.24
CA SER A 541 4.19 -7.99 51.31
C SER A 541 2.75 -8.44 51.60
N CYS A 542 2.18 -9.42 50.91
CA CYS A 542 0.78 -9.82 51.13
C CYS A 542 0.50 -11.33 50.92
N ASP A 543 1.19 -12.18 51.67
CA ASP A 543 0.67 -13.51 52.03
C ASP A 543 0.07 -13.41 53.44
N ASN A 544 -1.18 -12.96 53.53
CA ASN A 544 -2.10 -13.26 54.64
C ASN A 544 -3.38 -12.45 54.43
N ASN A 545 -4.39 -13.08 53.82
CA ASN A 545 -5.83 -12.91 54.08
C ASN A 545 -6.62 -13.24 52.82
N ASN A 546 -6.94 -14.53 52.66
CA ASN A 546 -8.21 -15.01 52.10
C ASN A 546 -8.36 -16.51 52.42
N ASN A 547 -8.32 -16.84 53.71
CA ASN A 547 -8.87 -18.11 54.18
C ASN A 547 -10.38 -17.93 54.36
N ASN A 548 -11.12 -18.03 53.26
CA ASN A 548 -12.51 -18.49 53.38
C ASN A 548 -12.41 -19.94 53.86
N ASN A 549 -13.00 -20.24 55.03
CA ASN A 549 -13.19 -21.60 55.53
C ASN A 549 -13.99 -22.41 54.50
N ILE A 550 -13.29 -23.05 53.56
CA ILE A 550 -13.86 -23.98 52.60
C ILE A 550 -13.83 -25.35 53.27
N ASN A 551 -14.99 -25.97 53.42
CA ASN A 551 -15.10 -27.28 54.04
C ASN A 551 -14.52 -28.33 53.07
N PRO A 552 -13.77 -29.36 53.53
CA PRO A 552 -13.17 -30.37 52.65
C PRO A 552 -14.18 -31.13 51.77
N ASN A 553 -15.46 -31.14 52.17
CA ASN A 553 -16.57 -31.78 51.48
C ASN A 553 -17.15 -30.95 50.31
N ASP A 554 -16.71 -29.72 50.09
CA ASP A 554 -17.26 -28.85 49.03
C ASP A 554 -16.62 -29.09 47.65
N PHE A 555 -15.63 -29.99 47.59
CA PHE A 555 -14.89 -30.29 46.37
C PHE A 555 -15.45 -31.51 45.64
N ILE A 556 -15.63 -31.37 44.33
CA ILE A 556 -15.87 -32.47 43.41
C ILE A 556 -14.59 -32.77 42.63
N ASN A 557 -14.37 -34.05 42.32
CA ASN A 557 -13.35 -34.51 41.42
C ASN A 557 -13.95 -34.72 40.03
N ILE A 558 -13.37 -34.10 39.01
CA ILE A 558 -13.80 -34.26 37.62
C ILE A 558 -12.70 -35.02 36.87
N ILE A 559 -13.10 -36.04 36.11
CA ILE A 559 -12.20 -36.82 35.26
C ILE A 559 -12.12 -36.14 33.89
N ILE A 560 -10.89 -35.83 33.45
CA ILE A 560 -10.62 -35.18 32.18
C ILE A 560 -10.01 -36.21 31.24
N LYS A 561 -10.66 -36.44 30.09
CA LYS A 561 -10.16 -37.29 29.02
C LYS A 561 -9.72 -36.45 27.83
N PHE A 562 -8.47 -36.62 27.42
CA PHE A 562 -7.90 -36.00 26.23
C PHE A 562 -6.99 -37.00 25.51
N ASN A 563 -7.38 -37.40 24.29
CA ASN A 563 -6.72 -38.47 23.55
C ASN A 563 -6.59 -39.75 24.42
N SER A 564 -5.38 -40.27 24.59
CA SER A 564 -5.08 -41.44 25.44
C SER A 564 -4.76 -41.07 26.89
N VAL A 565 -4.90 -39.80 27.28
CA VAL A 565 -4.55 -39.30 28.61
C VAL A 565 -5.81 -39.04 29.42
N GLU A 566 -5.86 -39.61 30.63
CA GLU A 566 -6.92 -39.40 31.60
C GLU A 566 -6.31 -38.89 32.91
N PHE A 567 -6.86 -37.81 33.46
CA PHE A 567 -6.41 -37.27 34.75
C PHE A 567 -7.56 -36.60 35.50
N MET A 568 -7.43 -36.52 36.81
CA MET A 568 -8.46 -35.97 37.69
C MET A 568 -8.12 -34.54 38.12
N ILE A 569 -9.11 -33.65 38.12
CA ILE A 569 -9.01 -32.29 38.67
C ILE A 569 -10.00 -32.11 39.82
N LYS A 570 -9.49 -31.66 40.96
CA LYS A 570 -10.30 -31.25 42.11
C LYS A 570 -10.75 -29.79 41.97
N VAL A 571 -12.06 -29.55 41.99
CA VAL A 571 -12.70 -28.23 41.83
C VAL A 571 -13.87 -28.07 42.80
N LEU A 572 -14.29 -26.83 43.04
CA LEU A 572 -15.50 -26.53 43.81
C LEU A 572 -16.68 -26.36 42.85
N GLU A 573 -17.88 -26.71 43.28
CA GLU A 573 -19.11 -26.55 42.45
C GLU A 573 -19.41 -25.08 42.09
N ASN A 574 -18.91 -24.14 42.88
CA ASN A 574 -19.02 -22.70 42.64
C ASN A 574 -17.87 -22.13 41.77
N TYR A 575 -16.99 -22.97 41.22
CA TYR A 575 -16.03 -22.50 40.24
C TYR A 575 -16.75 -22.18 38.93
N LYS A 576 -16.28 -21.14 38.23
CA LYS A 576 -16.67 -20.86 36.86
C LYS A 576 -16.03 -21.87 35.91
N ILE A 577 -16.69 -22.22 34.80
CA ILE A 577 -16.14 -23.08 33.75
C ILE A 577 -14.79 -22.55 33.23
N GLY A 578 -14.62 -21.23 33.10
CA GLY A 578 -13.33 -20.64 32.71
C GLY A 578 -12.18 -20.97 33.67
N LYS A 579 -12.45 -21.10 34.98
CA LYS A 579 -11.44 -21.50 35.97
C LYS A 579 -11.07 -22.98 35.84
N LEU A 580 -12.03 -23.83 35.47
CA LEU A 580 -11.79 -25.22 35.14
C LEU A 580 -10.92 -25.35 33.87
N ARG A 581 -11.24 -24.59 32.79
CA ARG A 581 -10.40 -24.50 31.58
C ARG A 581 -8.98 -24.07 31.89
N GLY A 582 -8.79 -23.04 32.71
CA GLY A 582 -7.45 -22.57 33.11
C GLY A 582 -6.63 -23.66 33.81
N LYS A 583 -7.24 -24.43 34.72
CA LYS A 583 -6.58 -25.57 35.37
C LYS A 583 -6.20 -26.67 34.38
N ILE A 584 -7.07 -26.97 33.42
CA ILE A 584 -6.83 -27.97 32.37
C ILE A 584 -5.69 -27.53 31.44
N SER A 585 -5.75 -26.29 30.96
CA SER A 585 -4.74 -25.68 30.08
C SER A 585 -3.34 -25.71 30.72
N SER A 586 -3.25 -25.32 32.00
CA SER A 586 -2.00 -25.37 32.76
C SER A 586 -1.45 -26.81 32.87
N ARG A 587 -2.33 -27.80 33.05
CA ARG A 587 -1.93 -29.22 33.17
C ARG A 587 -1.48 -29.82 31.84
N LEU A 588 -2.18 -29.49 30.75
CA LEU A 588 -1.93 -30.04 29.42
C LEU A 588 -0.92 -29.24 28.59
N LYS A 589 -0.53 -28.05 29.03
CA LYS A 589 0.28 -27.09 28.27
C LYS A 589 -0.33 -26.77 26.88
N LEU A 590 -1.65 -26.65 26.83
CA LEU A 590 -2.41 -26.26 25.64
C LEU A 590 -3.04 -24.89 25.83
N SER A 591 -3.15 -24.09 24.77
CA SER A 591 -3.93 -22.85 24.84
C SER A 591 -5.39 -23.18 25.13
N ILE A 592 -6.06 -22.36 25.94
CA ILE A 592 -7.52 -22.50 26.17
C ILE A 592 -8.35 -22.34 24.90
N LEU A 593 -7.77 -21.73 23.85
CA LEU A 593 -8.39 -21.53 22.53
C LEU A 593 -8.27 -22.78 21.65
N ASP A 594 -7.28 -23.64 21.93
CA ASP A 594 -7.01 -24.82 21.11
C ASP A 594 -7.99 -25.96 21.41
N PHE A 595 -8.86 -25.83 22.42
CA PHE A 595 -9.73 -26.93 22.82
C PHE A 595 -11.09 -26.53 23.37
N LYS A 596 -12.05 -27.42 23.14
CA LYS A 596 -13.43 -27.37 23.63
C LYS A 596 -13.66 -28.46 24.68
N LEU A 597 -14.44 -28.10 25.71
CA LEU A 597 -14.85 -29.01 26.78
C LEU A 597 -16.26 -29.51 26.54
N TYR A 598 -16.44 -30.82 26.60
CA TYR A 598 -17.74 -31.47 26.51
C TYR A 598 -17.96 -32.33 27.76
N SER A 599 -19.15 -32.28 28.37
CA SER A 599 -19.55 -33.26 29.38
C SER A 599 -20.27 -34.43 28.74
N ILE A 600 -20.12 -35.61 29.35
CA ILE A 600 -20.91 -36.79 29.02
C ILE A 600 -21.83 -37.08 30.20
N LEU A 601 -23.11 -36.73 30.08
CA LEU A 601 -24.13 -36.93 31.10
C LEU A 601 -25.28 -37.73 30.49
N ASN A 602 -25.61 -38.90 31.06
CA ASN A 602 -26.74 -39.74 30.61
C ASN A 602 -26.76 -40.00 29.08
N ASP A 603 -25.62 -40.40 28.52
CA ASP A 603 -25.42 -40.62 27.07
C ASP A 603 -25.66 -39.40 26.16
N LYS A 604 -25.69 -38.18 26.73
CA LYS A 604 -25.70 -36.92 25.98
C LYS A 604 -24.36 -36.21 26.12
N ILE A 605 -23.90 -35.66 24.99
CA ILE A 605 -22.70 -34.83 24.91
C ILE A 605 -23.13 -33.37 24.93
N GLU A 606 -22.77 -32.63 25.98
CA GLU A 606 -23.08 -31.20 26.11
C GLU A 606 -21.81 -30.36 26.01
N TYR A 607 -21.84 -29.32 25.18
CA TYR A 607 -20.70 -28.41 25.01
C TYR A 607 -20.73 -27.32 26.07
N LEU A 608 -19.69 -27.24 26.91
CA LEU A 608 -19.52 -26.22 27.94
C LEU A 608 -19.09 -24.90 27.31
N ASN A 609 -20.03 -24.23 26.64
CA ASN A 609 -19.77 -23.09 25.76
C ASN A 609 -19.65 -21.73 26.47
N ASN A 610 -20.03 -21.64 27.74
CA ASN A 610 -20.05 -20.40 28.49
C ASN A 610 -19.13 -20.47 29.72
N ASP A 611 -18.00 -19.79 29.62
CA ASP A 611 -16.98 -19.76 30.66
C ASP A 611 -17.43 -19.04 31.95
N GLN A 612 -18.53 -18.30 31.92
CA GLN A 612 -19.09 -17.63 33.09
C GLN A 612 -19.99 -18.53 33.94
N ASP A 613 -20.47 -19.65 33.37
CA ASP A 613 -21.35 -20.52 34.11
C ASP A 613 -20.61 -21.18 35.27
N LEU A 614 -21.31 -21.32 36.39
CA LEU A 614 -20.81 -22.09 37.51
C LEU A 614 -20.89 -23.57 37.17
N ILE A 615 -19.92 -24.36 37.62
CA ILE A 615 -19.89 -25.82 37.44
C ILE A 615 -21.22 -26.47 37.89
N ARG A 616 -21.81 -25.99 39.00
CA ARG A 616 -23.12 -26.47 39.49
C ARG A 616 -24.27 -26.32 38.49
N LEU A 617 -24.22 -25.34 37.58
CA LEU A 617 -25.28 -25.12 36.58
C LEU A 617 -25.30 -26.23 35.52
N TRP A 618 -24.17 -26.92 35.35
CA TRP A 618 -23.99 -28.03 34.41
C TRP A 618 -24.26 -29.40 35.04
N ASN A 619 -24.80 -29.44 36.28
CA ASN A 619 -25.11 -30.67 37.03
C ASN A 619 -23.94 -31.68 37.15
N LEU A 620 -22.69 -31.19 37.06
CA LEU A 620 -21.50 -32.03 37.18
C LEU A 620 -21.32 -32.51 38.61
N LYS A 621 -21.19 -33.83 38.78
CA LYS A 621 -21.02 -34.54 40.04
C LYS A 621 -19.60 -35.10 40.17
N ASN A 622 -19.31 -35.60 41.37
CA ASN A 622 -18.04 -36.25 41.66
C ASN A 622 -17.83 -37.48 40.76
N ASN A 623 -16.66 -37.55 40.12
CA ASN A 623 -16.21 -38.52 39.13
C ASN A 623 -16.89 -38.46 37.75
N ASP A 624 -17.61 -37.38 37.44
CA ASP A 624 -18.09 -37.16 36.07
C ASP A 624 -16.93 -36.93 35.08
N ILE A 625 -17.16 -37.28 33.83
CA ILE A 625 -16.16 -37.25 32.76
C ILE A 625 -16.40 -36.04 31.85
N LEU A 626 -15.37 -35.21 31.68
CA LEU A 626 -15.29 -34.23 30.60
C LEU A 626 -14.30 -34.69 29.53
N VAL A 627 -14.69 -34.54 28.27
CA VAL A 627 -13.86 -34.83 27.10
C VAL A 627 -13.38 -33.53 26.49
N ILE A 628 -12.10 -33.51 26.15
CA ILE A 628 -11.46 -32.40 25.45
C ILE A 628 -11.36 -32.76 23.97
N ILE A 629 -11.90 -31.88 23.12
CA ILE A 629 -11.76 -31.97 21.66
C ILE A 629 -10.91 -30.78 21.23
N LYS A 630 -9.83 -31.04 20.49
CA LYS A 630 -8.97 -30.00 19.94
C LYS A 630 -9.66 -29.36 18.73
N ASP A 631 -9.75 -28.04 18.69
CA ASP A 631 -10.11 -27.33 17.46
C ASP A 631 -8.88 -27.37 16.56
N TYR A 632 -9.02 -27.99 15.38
CA TYR A 632 -7.96 -28.08 14.37
C TYR A 632 -7.99 -26.88 13.43
#